data_AF-A0A9P8KGH3-F1
#
_entry.id   AF-A0A9P8KGH3-F1
#
_cell.length_a   1.000
_cell.length_b   1.000
_cell.length_c   1.000
_cell.angle_alpha   90.00
_cell.angle_beta   90.00
_cell.angle_gamma   90.00
#
_symmetry.space_group_name_H-M   'P 1'
#
loop_
_entity.id
_entity.type
_entity.pdbx_description
1 polymer ?
#
loop_
_entity_poly.entity_id
_entity_poly.type
_entity_poly.pdbx_seq_one_letter_code
_entity_poly.pdbx_strand_id
1 'polypeptide(L)'
;MLGSGLQVSTKSVRNSIKLFDNQALSDVQIKLRDGERIFGHKQILAQQSEWFFRAFNGNFPVASSKEICLDDEDDDPKAVRAMIRHIYDPEDTVYPSTTCPSATIIKSTNIIKLASTKDQAVVSMHKELLCFFSPYYSAALNGKFLEAQKHQFEVDLSGEQLQSFVEWIYTGKCAQQQGWDCYIYLYIFADQVDIIALRRDVLRWLSKSAETLSDYAGVRLMLKNVTQHSGLYKWMLDSYIAHWGPHTDDDDPCLLDSVMNPENLMANFIYQTMKGIAVRDEAHDPNDLSDCSCCNKICEYHEHESKEEWEATCGQYKRSKLPASLSGTKQRKT
;
A
#
# COMPACT_ATOMS: atom_id res chain seq x y z
N MET A 1 50.38 21.01 -39.48
CA MET A 1 50.36 21.11 -38.01
C MET A 1 48.92 21.08 -37.54
N LEU A 2 48.63 20.21 -36.56
CA LEU A 2 47.50 20.25 -35.61
C LEU A 2 46.10 20.11 -36.24
N GLY A 3 45.33 19.04 -36.06
CA GLY A 3 45.27 18.07 -34.96
C GLY A 3 43.87 18.13 -34.35
N SER A 4 42.93 17.36 -34.91
CA SER A 4 41.54 17.26 -34.45
C SER A 4 41.48 16.65 -33.05
N GLY A 5 41.16 17.48 -32.05
CA GLY A 5 40.96 17.06 -30.67
C GLY A 5 39.51 16.67 -30.42
N LEU A 6 39.24 15.36 -30.37
CA LEU A 6 38.04 14.77 -29.81
C LEU A 6 37.99 15.10 -28.30
N GLN A 7 37.03 15.92 -27.86
CA GLN A 7 36.73 16.03 -26.43
C GLN A 7 35.91 14.81 -26.00
N VAL A 8 36.60 13.82 -25.45
CA VAL A 8 35.99 12.70 -24.73
C VAL A 8 35.43 13.26 -23.42
N SER A 9 34.10 13.35 -23.33
CA SER A 9 33.39 13.58 -22.08
C SER A 9 33.55 12.33 -21.19
N THR A 10 34.39 12.43 -20.16
CA THR A 10 34.53 11.40 -19.14
C THR A 10 33.30 11.40 -18.23
N LYS A 11 32.23 10.72 -18.65
CA LYS A 11 31.20 10.25 -17.71
C LYS A 11 31.84 9.18 -16.85
N SER A 12 31.99 9.46 -15.55
CA SER A 12 32.35 8.47 -14.54
C SER A 12 31.27 7.38 -14.54
N VAL A 13 31.60 6.26 -15.18
CA VAL A 13 30.81 5.02 -15.09
C VAL A 13 31.10 4.43 -13.71
N ARG A 14 30.29 4.78 -12.71
CA ARG A 14 30.19 3.94 -11.51
C ARG A 14 29.51 2.64 -11.97
N ASN A 15 30.30 1.58 -12.16
CA ASN A 15 29.77 0.23 -12.32
C ASN A 15 28.88 -0.07 -11.12
N SER A 16 27.57 -0.21 -11.34
CA SER A 16 26.67 -0.76 -10.33
C SER A 16 27.06 -2.22 -10.10
N ILE A 17 27.55 -2.52 -8.90
CA ILE A 17 27.86 -3.90 -8.51
C ILE A 17 26.52 -4.61 -8.33
N LYS A 18 26.25 -5.65 -9.13
CA LYS A 18 25.09 -6.53 -8.91
C LYS A 18 25.36 -7.40 -7.69
N LEU A 19 24.51 -7.29 -6.67
CA LEU A 19 24.69 -7.95 -5.36
C LEU A 19 23.99 -9.31 -5.24
N PHE A 20 23.09 -9.65 -6.18
CA PHE A 20 22.46 -10.97 -6.20
C PHE A 20 23.50 -12.07 -6.42
N ASP A 21 23.47 -13.10 -5.57
CA ASP A 21 24.36 -14.26 -5.65
C ASP A 21 25.85 -13.86 -5.69
N ASN A 22 26.17 -12.77 -4.98
CA ASN A 22 27.51 -12.21 -4.90
C ASN A 22 28.10 -12.50 -3.52
N GLN A 23 29.26 -13.16 -3.50
CA GLN A 23 29.96 -13.49 -2.27
C GLN A 23 30.50 -12.25 -1.53
N ALA A 24 30.80 -11.17 -2.25
CA ALA A 24 31.33 -9.96 -1.63
C ALA A 24 30.30 -9.36 -0.67
N LEU A 25 30.66 -9.24 0.60
CA LEU A 25 29.82 -8.73 1.69
C LEU A 25 28.61 -9.61 2.06
N SER A 26 28.50 -10.80 1.48
CA SER A 26 27.49 -11.78 1.87
C SER A 26 27.73 -12.26 3.31
N ASP A 27 26.65 -12.28 4.09
CA ASP A 27 26.61 -12.65 5.52
C ASP A 27 25.64 -13.81 5.81
N VAL A 28 25.01 -14.35 4.76
CA VAL A 28 24.16 -15.55 4.79
C VAL A 28 24.24 -16.31 3.46
N GLN A 29 24.22 -17.63 3.52
CA GLN A 29 24.01 -18.52 2.38
C GLN A 29 22.61 -19.12 2.45
N ILE A 30 21.87 -19.06 1.35
CA ILE A 30 20.55 -19.69 1.23
C ILE A 30 20.75 -21.03 0.53
N LYS A 31 20.51 -22.13 1.23
CA LYS A 31 20.60 -23.48 0.68
C LYS A 31 19.25 -23.89 0.12
N LEU A 32 19.25 -24.30 -1.14
CA LEU A 32 18.08 -24.81 -1.86
C LEU A 32 18.00 -26.33 -1.75
N ARG A 33 16.84 -26.89 -2.10
CA ARG A 33 16.58 -28.33 -2.04
C ARG A 33 17.51 -29.19 -2.90
N ASP A 34 17.88 -28.70 -4.09
CA ASP A 34 18.82 -29.39 -4.99
C ASP A 34 20.28 -29.34 -4.52
N GLY A 35 20.54 -28.68 -3.38
CA GLY A 35 21.87 -28.50 -2.80
C GLY A 35 22.60 -27.27 -3.33
N GLU A 36 22.01 -26.51 -4.27
CA GLU A 36 22.57 -25.22 -4.68
C GLU A 36 22.53 -24.22 -3.51
N ARG A 37 23.48 -23.28 -3.52
CA ARG A 37 23.59 -22.22 -2.51
C ARG A 37 23.67 -20.87 -3.18
N ILE A 38 22.90 -19.92 -2.66
CA ILE A 38 22.91 -18.52 -3.10
C ILE A 38 23.60 -17.68 -2.03
N PHE A 39 24.54 -16.84 -2.43
CA PHE A 39 25.12 -15.84 -1.53
C PHE A 39 24.13 -14.69 -1.32
N GLY A 40 23.74 -14.48 -0.05
CA GLY A 40 22.77 -13.49 0.37
C GLY A 40 23.33 -12.50 1.40
N HIS A 41 22.57 -11.43 1.61
CA HIS A 41 22.83 -10.30 2.48
C HIS A 41 21.60 -10.14 3.37
N LYS A 42 21.74 -10.44 4.67
CA LYS A 42 20.65 -10.44 5.65
C LYS A 42 19.91 -9.12 5.65
N GLN A 43 20.63 -8.01 5.54
CA GLN A 43 20.04 -6.68 5.46
C GLN A 43 19.10 -6.50 4.25
N ILE A 44 19.51 -6.92 3.05
CA ILE A 44 18.70 -6.79 1.83
C ILE A 44 17.47 -7.71 1.89
N LEU A 45 17.69 -8.96 2.33
CA LEU A 45 16.63 -9.95 2.46
C LEU A 45 15.60 -9.55 3.52
N ALA A 46 16.05 -9.08 4.69
CA ALA A 46 15.18 -8.60 5.76
C ALA A 46 14.44 -7.29 5.40
N GLN A 47 15.07 -6.42 4.62
CA GLN A 47 14.45 -5.17 4.17
C GLN A 47 13.24 -5.41 3.26
N GLN A 48 13.28 -6.49 2.47
CA GLN A 48 12.24 -6.80 1.47
C GLN A 48 11.29 -7.92 1.92
N SER A 49 11.54 -8.54 3.07
CA SER A 49 10.73 -9.67 3.55
C SER A 49 10.70 -9.70 5.07
N GLU A 50 9.50 -9.53 5.61
CA GLU A 50 9.25 -9.64 7.05
C GLU A 50 9.62 -11.03 7.58
N TRP A 51 9.44 -12.07 6.77
CA TRP A 51 9.86 -13.42 7.14
C TRP A 51 11.37 -13.48 7.37
N PHE A 52 12.18 -12.95 6.44
CA PHE A 52 13.64 -12.89 6.60
C PHE A 52 14.04 -11.97 7.77
N PHE A 53 13.33 -10.84 7.97
CA PHE A 53 13.56 -9.97 9.12
C PHE A 53 13.38 -10.73 10.44
N ARG A 54 12.27 -11.47 10.59
CA ARG A 54 12.00 -12.30 11.78
C ARG A 54 12.97 -13.48 11.90
N ALA A 55 13.34 -14.11 10.79
CA ALA A 55 14.27 -15.23 10.77
C ALA A 55 15.69 -14.82 11.22
N PHE A 56 16.13 -13.59 10.91
CA PHE A 56 17.46 -13.11 11.29
C PHE A 56 17.51 -12.41 12.64
N ASN A 57 16.41 -11.84 13.14
CA ASN A 57 16.35 -11.14 14.42
C ASN A 57 15.65 -11.92 15.54
N GLY A 58 15.07 -13.09 15.26
CA GLY A 58 14.40 -13.92 16.26
C GLY A 58 15.34 -14.77 17.13
N ASN A 59 14.78 -15.46 18.13
CA ASN A 59 15.54 -16.35 19.04
C ASN A 59 15.77 -17.77 18.49
N PHE A 60 15.57 -17.99 17.19
CA PHE A 60 15.75 -19.30 16.55
C PHE A 60 17.22 -19.54 16.15
N PRO A 61 17.68 -20.80 16.03
CA PRO A 61 19.05 -21.11 15.62
C PRO A 61 19.47 -20.46 14.29
N VAL A 62 18.49 -20.20 13.42
CA VAL A 62 18.66 -19.53 12.12
C VAL A 62 19.20 -18.09 12.25
N ALA A 63 18.89 -17.38 13.33
CA ALA A 63 19.33 -16.00 13.53
C ALA A 63 20.86 -15.86 13.66
N SER A 64 21.48 -16.80 14.36
CA SER A 64 22.95 -16.86 14.55
C SER A 64 23.68 -17.67 13.47
N SER A 65 22.94 -18.39 12.62
CA SER A 65 23.50 -19.19 11.53
C SER A 65 23.96 -18.30 10.35
N LYS A 66 24.98 -18.79 9.63
CA LYS A 66 25.43 -18.27 8.33
C LYS A 66 24.78 -18.99 7.15
N GLU A 67 23.93 -19.98 7.41
CA GLU A 67 23.17 -20.73 6.41
C GLU A 67 21.69 -20.75 6.80
N ILE A 68 20.82 -20.51 5.82
CA ILE A 68 19.37 -20.68 5.93
C ILE A 68 18.92 -21.69 4.89
N CYS A 69 18.20 -22.73 5.33
CA CYS A 69 17.68 -23.77 4.44
C CYS A 69 16.27 -23.40 3.99
N LEU A 70 16.08 -23.32 2.68
CA LEU A 70 14.79 -23.23 2.01
C LEU A 70 14.65 -24.49 1.14
N ASP A 71 14.61 -25.64 1.81
CA ASP A 71 14.62 -26.98 1.21
C ASP A 71 13.30 -27.74 1.42
N ASP A 72 12.18 -27.01 1.52
CA ASP A 72 10.85 -27.60 1.64
C ASP A 72 10.56 -28.56 0.47
N GLU A 73 9.90 -29.69 0.76
CA GLU A 73 9.69 -30.77 -0.22
C GLU A 73 8.79 -30.35 -1.38
N ASP A 74 8.00 -29.30 -1.18
CA ASP A 74 7.08 -28.74 -2.17
C ASP A 74 7.67 -27.55 -2.96
N ASP A 75 8.84 -27.04 -2.56
CA ASP A 75 9.48 -25.88 -3.21
C ASP A 75 10.35 -26.27 -4.43
N ASP A 76 10.18 -25.53 -5.52
CA ASP A 76 11.04 -25.62 -6.72
C ASP A 76 12.28 -24.71 -6.53
N PRO A 77 13.51 -25.26 -6.53
CA PRO A 77 14.75 -24.48 -6.36
C PRO A 77 14.86 -23.29 -7.32
N LYS A 78 14.38 -23.44 -8.55
CA LYS A 78 14.42 -22.35 -9.55
C LYS A 78 13.49 -21.20 -9.18
N ALA A 79 12.34 -21.52 -8.57
CA ALA A 79 11.38 -20.52 -8.10
C ALA A 79 11.92 -19.78 -6.87
N VAL A 80 12.51 -20.49 -5.91
CA VAL A 80 13.17 -19.88 -4.74
C VAL A 80 14.31 -18.97 -5.19
N ARG A 81 15.15 -19.43 -6.14
CA ARG A 81 16.23 -18.59 -6.71
C ARG A 81 15.70 -17.34 -7.40
N ALA A 82 14.59 -17.43 -8.13
CA ALA A 82 13.95 -16.28 -8.77
C ALA A 82 13.36 -15.29 -7.75
N MET A 83 12.73 -15.78 -6.68
CA MET A 83 12.24 -14.95 -5.57
C MET A 83 13.38 -14.19 -4.90
N ILE A 84 14.48 -14.89 -4.57
CA ILE A 84 15.67 -14.24 -4.00
C ILE A 84 16.23 -13.22 -4.98
N ARG A 85 16.23 -13.49 -6.30
CA ARG A 85 16.68 -12.52 -7.30
C ARG A 85 15.82 -11.25 -7.33
N HIS A 86 14.50 -11.40 -7.25
CA HIS A 86 13.57 -10.26 -7.25
C HIS A 86 13.77 -9.35 -6.03
N ILE A 87 14.09 -9.93 -4.87
CA ILE A 87 14.43 -9.17 -3.65
C ILE A 87 15.65 -8.24 -3.87
N TYR A 88 16.58 -8.61 -4.76
CA TYR A 88 17.80 -7.83 -5.00
C TYR A 88 17.68 -6.80 -6.11
N ASP A 89 16.85 -7.06 -7.10
CA ASP A 89 16.73 -6.20 -8.28
C ASP A 89 15.29 -6.23 -8.81
N PRO A 90 14.40 -5.42 -8.22
CA PRO A 90 13.01 -5.34 -8.63
C PRO A 90 12.81 -4.60 -9.98
N GLU A 91 13.85 -3.96 -10.55
CA GLU A 91 13.76 -3.19 -11.80
C GLU A 91 14.32 -3.89 -13.05
N ASP A 92 15.15 -4.95 -12.93
CA ASP A 92 15.85 -5.59 -14.07
C ASP A 92 15.03 -6.67 -14.83
N THR A 93 13.71 -6.50 -14.97
CA THR A 93 12.90 -7.33 -15.89
C THR A 93 12.22 -6.49 -16.97
N VAL A 94 12.92 -6.32 -18.09
CA VAL A 94 12.30 -6.02 -19.39
C VAL A 94 11.63 -7.30 -19.90
N TYR A 95 10.40 -7.56 -19.44
CA TYR A 95 9.37 -8.40 -20.09
C TYR A 95 7.98 -7.96 -19.53
N PRO A 96 6.90 -8.09 -20.32
CA PRO A 96 5.69 -7.28 -20.20
C PRO A 96 4.90 -7.61 -18.94
N SER A 97 4.37 -6.57 -18.27
CA SER A 97 3.29 -6.64 -17.27
C SER A 97 3.09 -8.01 -16.60
N THR A 98 3.90 -8.34 -15.61
CA THR A 98 3.65 -9.39 -14.60
C THR A 98 4.80 -9.29 -13.61
N THR A 99 4.62 -8.83 -12.38
CA THR A 99 4.27 -9.68 -11.24
C THR A 99 4.17 -8.73 -10.03
N CYS A 100 3.06 -8.55 -9.31
CA CYS A 100 2.19 -9.54 -8.68
C CYS A 100 2.96 -10.56 -7.84
N PRO A 101 2.67 -10.77 -6.55
CA PRO A 101 3.29 -11.85 -5.77
C PRO A 101 2.78 -13.20 -6.31
N SER A 102 3.34 -13.66 -7.43
CA SER A 102 2.64 -14.58 -8.34
C SER A 102 3.14 -16.03 -8.30
N ALA A 103 4.43 -16.35 -8.31
CA ALA A 103 4.78 -17.73 -8.71
C ALA A 103 4.48 -18.83 -7.65
N THR A 104 4.67 -18.55 -6.35
CA THR A 104 4.42 -19.54 -5.28
C THR A 104 2.96 -19.49 -4.79
N ILE A 105 2.37 -18.29 -4.71
CA ILE A 105 0.97 -18.11 -4.29
C ILE A 105 0.01 -18.63 -5.35
N ILE A 106 0.32 -18.51 -6.66
CA ILE A 106 -0.51 -19.06 -7.75
C ILE A 106 -0.40 -20.59 -7.87
N LYS A 107 0.57 -21.23 -7.20
CA LYS A 107 0.62 -22.69 -7.07
C LYS A 107 -0.19 -23.23 -5.89
N SER A 108 -0.66 -22.36 -4.98
CA SER A 108 -1.61 -22.78 -3.95
C SER A 108 -2.91 -23.24 -4.61
N THR A 109 -3.38 -24.43 -4.26
CA THR A 109 -4.70 -24.92 -4.71
C THR A 109 -5.83 -24.39 -3.83
N ASN A 110 -5.51 -23.68 -2.74
CA ASN A 110 -6.49 -23.27 -1.75
C ASN A 110 -7.17 -21.97 -2.16
N ILE A 111 -8.28 -22.12 -2.87
CA ILE A 111 -9.08 -21.02 -3.38
C ILE A 111 -10.15 -20.63 -2.37
N ILE A 112 -10.29 -19.34 -2.14
CA ILE A 112 -11.39 -18.72 -1.41
C ILE A 112 -12.26 -17.91 -2.37
N LYS A 113 -13.57 -17.87 -2.08
CA LYS A 113 -14.54 -17.08 -2.84
C LYS A 113 -14.97 -15.84 -2.06
N LEU A 114 -15.02 -14.70 -2.73
CA LEU A 114 -15.68 -13.50 -2.22
C LEU A 114 -16.94 -13.27 -3.04
N ALA A 115 -18.09 -13.23 -2.37
CA ALA A 115 -19.39 -12.99 -2.96
C ALA A 115 -19.87 -11.57 -2.64
N SER A 116 -20.31 -10.84 -3.65
CA SER A 116 -20.91 -9.52 -3.51
C SER A 116 -22.25 -9.62 -2.78
N THR A 117 -22.52 -8.69 -1.86
CA THR A 117 -23.85 -8.51 -1.26
C THR A 117 -24.76 -7.59 -2.09
N LYS A 118 -24.19 -6.87 -3.05
CA LYS A 118 -24.90 -5.85 -3.86
C LYS A 118 -25.45 -6.41 -5.16
N ASP A 119 -24.86 -7.50 -5.64
CA ASP A 119 -25.22 -8.19 -6.89
C ASP A 119 -24.84 -9.68 -6.80
N GLN A 120 -24.94 -10.42 -7.90
CA GLN A 120 -24.66 -11.87 -7.93
C GLN A 120 -23.19 -12.20 -8.23
N ALA A 121 -22.28 -11.22 -8.20
CA ALA A 121 -20.88 -11.45 -8.54
C ALA A 121 -20.18 -12.29 -7.47
N VAL A 122 -19.39 -13.27 -7.93
CA VAL A 122 -18.53 -14.09 -7.07
C VAL A 122 -17.15 -14.19 -7.72
N VAL A 123 -16.12 -13.79 -6.99
CA VAL A 123 -14.73 -13.86 -7.44
C VAL A 123 -13.96 -14.88 -6.63
N SER A 124 -12.99 -15.53 -7.28
CA SER A 124 -12.15 -16.56 -6.66
C SER A 124 -10.70 -16.09 -6.61
N MET A 125 -10.01 -16.34 -5.50
CA MET A 125 -8.62 -15.94 -5.31
C MET A 125 -7.87 -16.89 -4.38
N HIS A 126 -6.54 -16.81 -4.38
CA HIS A 126 -5.72 -17.62 -3.48
C HIS A 126 -5.89 -17.17 -2.03
N LYS A 127 -6.23 -18.10 -1.14
CA LYS A 127 -6.43 -17.85 0.30
C LYS A 127 -5.18 -17.21 0.91
N GLU A 128 -4.01 -17.70 0.54
CA GLU A 128 -2.72 -17.27 1.08
C GLU A 128 -2.44 -15.82 0.70
N LEU A 129 -2.86 -15.39 -0.49
CA LEU A 129 -2.75 -14.00 -0.92
C LEU A 129 -3.61 -13.08 -0.06
N LEU A 130 -4.86 -13.48 0.18
CA LEU A 130 -5.77 -12.73 1.03
C LEU A 130 -5.25 -12.65 2.47
N CYS A 131 -4.75 -13.77 3.02
CA CYS A 131 -4.17 -13.80 4.38
C CYS A 131 -2.86 -13.01 4.49
N PHE A 132 -2.06 -12.94 3.43
CA PHE A 132 -0.83 -12.17 3.41
C PHE A 132 -1.11 -10.67 3.58
N PHE A 133 -2.13 -10.16 2.89
CA PHE A 133 -2.50 -8.75 2.93
C PHE A 133 -3.45 -8.37 4.07
N SER A 134 -4.18 -9.32 4.63
CA SER A 134 -5.21 -9.08 5.66
C SER A 134 -4.94 -9.93 6.92
N PRO A 135 -4.48 -9.31 8.02
CA PRO A 135 -4.42 -9.95 9.33
C PRO A 135 -5.78 -10.47 9.79
N TYR A 136 -6.87 -9.77 9.46
CA TYR A 136 -8.24 -10.21 9.71
C TYR A 136 -8.52 -11.57 9.05
N TYR A 137 -8.31 -11.71 7.74
CA TYR A 137 -8.55 -12.97 7.05
C TYR A 137 -7.54 -14.05 7.45
N SER A 138 -6.30 -13.68 7.77
CA SER A 138 -5.33 -14.63 8.34
C SER A 138 -5.85 -15.23 9.65
N ALA A 139 -6.38 -14.40 10.56
CA ALA A 139 -6.98 -14.85 11.80
C ALA A 139 -8.27 -15.64 11.58
N ALA A 140 -9.14 -15.20 10.66
CA ALA A 140 -10.40 -15.85 10.36
C ALA A 140 -10.22 -17.23 9.72
N LEU A 141 -9.26 -17.36 8.79
CA LEU A 141 -9.08 -18.56 7.96
C LEU A 141 -8.07 -19.56 8.50
N ASN A 142 -7.14 -19.12 9.35
CA ASN A 142 -6.14 -19.99 9.99
C ASN A 142 -6.38 -20.15 11.50
N GLY A 143 -7.39 -19.47 12.04
CA GLY A 143 -7.80 -19.58 13.43
C GLY A 143 -8.65 -20.81 13.73
N LYS A 144 -9.21 -20.84 14.94
CA LYS A 144 -10.10 -21.92 15.44
C LYS A 144 -11.59 -21.58 15.30
N PHE A 145 -11.92 -20.52 14.58
CA PHE A 145 -13.29 -20.03 14.40
C PHE A 145 -14.04 -20.83 13.33
N LEU A 146 -15.37 -20.71 13.30
CA LEU A 146 -16.21 -21.36 12.28
C LEU A 146 -15.86 -20.87 10.87
N GLU A 147 -15.36 -19.64 10.77
CA GLU A 147 -14.84 -18.99 9.57
C GLU A 147 -13.71 -19.79 8.91
N ALA A 148 -12.90 -20.53 9.68
CA ALA A 148 -11.80 -21.33 9.14
C ALA A 148 -12.29 -22.51 8.28
N GLN A 149 -13.56 -22.90 8.43
CA GLN A 149 -14.22 -23.92 7.61
C GLN A 149 -14.98 -23.32 6.41
N LYS A 150 -15.05 -21.98 6.30
CA LYS A 150 -15.73 -21.32 5.18
C LYS A 150 -14.80 -21.23 3.97
N HIS A 151 -15.34 -21.57 2.81
CA HIS A 151 -14.67 -21.37 1.51
C HIS A 151 -15.22 -20.15 0.74
N GLN A 152 -16.18 -19.44 1.34
CA GLN A 152 -16.81 -18.27 0.76
C GLN A 152 -17.13 -17.24 1.85
N PHE A 153 -16.89 -15.97 1.54
CA PHE A 153 -17.24 -14.82 2.39
C PHE A 153 -18.10 -13.85 1.58
N GLU A 154 -19.12 -13.30 2.23
CA GLU A 154 -19.90 -12.20 1.68
C GLU A 154 -19.19 -10.88 2.02
N VAL A 155 -19.10 -9.98 1.04
CA VAL A 155 -18.45 -8.68 1.18
C VAL A 155 -19.30 -7.58 0.57
N ASP A 156 -19.26 -6.38 1.17
CA ASP A 156 -20.06 -5.23 0.74
C ASP A 156 -19.46 -4.47 -0.44
N LEU A 157 -19.07 -5.20 -1.48
CA LEU A 157 -18.51 -4.68 -2.72
C LEU A 157 -19.34 -5.17 -3.91
N SER A 158 -19.58 -4.30 -4.90
CA SER A 158 -20.17 -4.73 -6.18
C SER A 158 -19.21 -5.64 -6.97
N GLY A 159 -19.69 -6.30 -8.01
CA GLY A 159 -18.84 -7.12 -8.88
C GLY A 159 -17.67 -6.36 -9.51
N GLU A 160 -17.88 -5.09 -9.89
CA GLU A 160 -16.82 -4.22 -10.42
C GLU A 160 -15.76 -3.88 -9.36
N GLN A 161 -16.20 -3.57 -8.14
CA GLN A 161 -15.30 -3.27 -7.02
C GLN A 161 -14.52 -4.51 -6.60
N LEU A 162 -15.17 -5.68 -6.55
CA LEU A 162 -14.54 -6.97 -6.31
C LEU A 162 -13.47 -7.28 -7.37
N GLN A 163 -13.78 -7.06 -8.64
CA GLN A 163 -12.80 -7.28 -9.71
C GLN A 163 -11.61 -6.32 -9.57
N SER A 164 -11.85 -5.07 -9.22
CA SER A 164 -10.80 -4.08 -8.95
C SER A 164 -9.92 -4.48 -7.77
N PHE A 165 -10.53 -4.98 -6.69
CA PHE A 165 -9.80 -5.52 -5.54
C PHE A 165 -8.95 -6.74 -5.91
N VAL A 166 -9.51 -7.68 -6.67
CA VAL A 166 -8.78 -8.87 -7.12
C VAL A 166 -7.66 -8.47 -8.07
N GLU A 167 -7.89 -7.59 -9.04
CA GLU A 167 -6.82 -7.10 -9.91
C GLU A 167 -5.70 -6.46 -9.09
N TRP A 168 -6.04 -5.65 -8.08
CA TRP A 168 -5.06 -5.03 -7.20
C TRP A 168 -4.30 -6.04 -6.34
N ILE A 169 -4.97 -7.00 -5.69
CA ILE A 169 -4.29 -7.89 -4.75
C ILE A 169 -3.31 -8.83 -5.46
N TYR A 170 -3.62 -9.17 -6.71
CA TYR A 170 -2.64 -9.77 -7.59
C TYR A 170 -1.63 -8.71 -8.01
N THR A 171 -1.98 -7.73 -8.81
CA THR A 171 -0.97 -6.95 -9.56
C THR A 171 -0.29 -5.81 -8.80
N GLY A 172 -0.79 -5.43 -7.64
CA GLY A 172 -0.48 -4.17 -6.95
C GLY A 172 -0.99 -2.92 -7.68
N LYS A 173 -1.84 -3.08 -8.70
CA LYS A 173 -2.37 -1.98 -9.53
C LYS A 173 -3.89 -2.03 -9.53
N CYS A 174 -4.53 -0.86 -9.51
CA CYS A 174 -5.96 -0.74 -9.77
C CYS A 174 -6.19 -0.16 -11.17
N ALA A 175 -7.26 -0.58 -11.82
CA ALA A 175 -7.71 -0.01 -13.08
C ALA A 175 -7.85 1.52 -12.94
N GLN A 176 -7.13 2.27 -13.79
CA GLN A 176 -7.03 3.74 -13.76
C GLN A 176 -8.32 4.48 -14.16
N GLN A 177 -9.43 3.78 -14.36
CA GLN A 177 -10.67 4.32 -14.97
C GLN A 177 -11.87 4.29 -14.01
N GLN A 178 -11.61 4.11 -12.71
CA GLN A 178 -12.67 3.92 -11.71
C GLN A 178 -13.10 5.26 -11.11
N GLY A 179 -14.41 5.40 -10.83
CA GLY A 179 -14.98 6.60 -10.19
C GLY A 179 -14.59 6.71 -8.70
N TRP A 180 -14.78 7.91 -8.13
CA TRP A 180 -14.50 8.20 -6.72
C TRP A 180 -15.17 7.21 -5.76
N ASP A 181 -16.44 6.88 -6.02
CA ASP A 181 -17.19 5.89 -5.23
C ASP A 181 -16.47 4.55 -5.13
N CYS A 182 -15.93 4.05 -6.24
CA CYS A 182 -15.21 2.78 -6.27
C CYS A 182 -14.01 2.81 -5.31
N TYR A 183 -13.24 3.89 -5.32
CA TYR A 183 -12.11 4.07 -4.40
C TYR A 183 -12.56 4.15 -2.94
N ILE A 184 -13.62 4.90 -2.63
CA ILE A 184 -14.15 5.02 -1.26
C ILE A 184 -14.64 3.66 -0.75
N TYR A 185 -15.37 2.88 -1.56
CA TYR A 185 -15.80 1.53 -1.20
C TYR A 185 -14.61 0.58 -0.98
N LEU A 186 -13.58 0.63 -1.83
CA LEU A 186 -12.37 -0.15 -1.64
C LEU A 186 -11.63 0.22 -0.36
N TYR A 187 -11.57 1.51 -0.01
CA TYR A 187 -11.00 1.95 1.27
C TYR A 187 -11.80 1.41 2.46
N ILE A 188 -13.13 1.56 2.45
CA ILE A 188 -14.00 1.08 3.53
C ILE A 188 -13.83 -0.43 3.72
N PHE A 189 -13.85 -1.19 2.63
CA PHE A 189 -13.61 -2.62 2.68
C PHE A 189 -12.22 -2.93 3.26
N ALA A 190 -11.18 -2.28 2.75
CA ALA A 190 -9.82 -2.45 3.26
C ALA A 190 -9.71 -2.11 4.75
N ASP A 191 -10.46 -1.14 5.23
CA ASP A 191 -10.50 -0.76 6.64
C ASP A 191 -11.12 -1.85 7.51
N GLN A 192 -12.27 -2.37 7.08
CA GLN A 192 -13.01 -3.42 7.79
C GLN A 192 -12.24 -4.74 7.88
N VAL A 193 -11.48 -5.08 6.83
CA VAL A 193 -10.69 -6.32 6.76
C VAL A 193 -9.20 -6.11 6.97
N ASP A 194 -8.81 -4.96 7.50
CA ASP A 194 -7.43 -4.62 7.88
C ASP A 194 -6.38 -4.84 6.77
N ILE A 195 -6.60 -4.25 5.60
CA ILE A 195 -5.66 -4.26 4.47
C ILE A 195 -5.02 -2.88 4.34
N ILE A 196 -4.02 -2.60 5.18
CA ILE A 196 -3.33 -1.30 5.21
C ILE A 196 -2.70 -0.92 3.87
N ALA A 197 -2.17 -1.88 3.11
CA ALA A 197 -1.57 -1.64 1.80
C ALA A 197 -2.60 -1.06 0.81
N LEU A 198 -3.83 -1.60 0.81
CA LEU A 198 -4.91 -1.12 -0.06
C LEU A 198 -5.40 0.27 0.38
N ARG A 199 -5.58 0.51 1.69
CA ARG A 199 -5.95 1.83 2.22
C ARG A 199 -4.99 2.92 1.70
N ARG A 200 -3.68 2.66 1.77
CA ARG A 200 -2.62 3.58 1.32
C ARG A 200 -2.61 3.76 -0.20
N ASP A 201 -2.79 2.69 -0.95
CA ASP A 201 -2.84 2.79 -2.42
C ASP A 201 -4.06 3.56 -2.89
N VAL A 202 -5.23 3.34 -2.26
CA VAL A 202 -6.45 4.12 -2.52
C VAL A 202 -6.23 5.60 -2.25
N LEU A 203 -5.67 5.96 -1.09
CA LEU A 203 -5.36 7.37 -0.77
C LEU A 203 -4.42 7.99 -1.82
N ARG A 204 -3.42 7.24 -2.29
CA ARG A 204 -2.54 7.70 -3.38
C ARG A 204 -3.26 7.88 -4.71
N TRP A 205 -4.29 7.08 -5.02
CA TRP A 205 -5.08 7.26 -6.23
C TRP A 205 -6.00 8.47 -6.10
N LEU A 206 -6.69 8.62 -4.97
CA LEU A 206 -7.52 9.78 -4.67
C LEU A 206 -6.70 11.08 -4.69
N SER A 207 -5.48 11.08 -4.15
CA SER A 207 -4.62 12.27 -4.12
C SER A 207 -4.16 12.73 -5.51
N LYS A 208 -4.14 11.84 -6.51
CA LYS A 208 -3.82 12.21 -7.90
C LYS A 208 -4.97 12.93 -8.59
N SER A 209 -6.19 12.74 -8.10
CA SER A 209 -7.40 13.40 -8.57
C SER A 209 -7.82 14.56 -7.65
N ALA A 210 -6.99 14.94 -6.67
CA ALA A 210 -7.33 15.92 -5.63
C ALA A 210 -7.67 17.33 -6.14
N GLU A 211 -7.43 17.62 -7.42
CA GLU A 211 -7.92 18.85 -8.08
C GLU A 211 -9.45 18.89 -8.15
N THR A 212 -10.12 17.74 -8.10
CA THR A 212 -11.56 17.64 -7.95
C THR A 212 -11.91 17.14 -6.55
N LEU A 213 -12.91 17.75 -5.93
CA LEU A 213 -13.45 17.26 -4.66
C LEU A 213 -14.32 16.02 -4.91
N SER A 214 -14.38 15.15 -3.90
CA SER A 214 -15.43 14.13 -3.85
C SER A 214 -16.80 14.83 -3.84
N ASP A 215 -17.81 14.16 -4.38
CA ASP A 215 -19.19 14.61 -4.18
C ASP A 215 -19.66 14.34 -2.74
N TYR A 216 -20.74 14.97 -2.34
CA TYR A 216 -21.37 14.80 -1.03
C TYR A 216 -22.00 13.42 -0.85
N ALA A 217 -22.23 12.66 -1.93
CA ALA A 217 -22.60 11.25 -1.83
C ALA A 217 -21.43 10.42 -1.28
N GLY A 218 -20.23 10.59 -1.83
CA GLY A 218 -18.98 9.99 -1.36
C GLY A 218 -18.63 10.41 0.07
N VAL A 219 -18.80 11.69 0.42
CA VAL A 219 -18.62 12.18 1.81
C VAL A 219 -19.56 11.44 2.77
N ARG A 220 -20.85 11.34 2.43
CA ARG A 220 -21.83 10.62 3.27
C ARG A 220 -21.50 9.14 3.41
N LEU A 221 -21.03 8.52 2.33
CA LEU A 221 -20.60 7.13 2.34
C LEU A 221 -19.43 6.94 3.31
N MET A 222 -18.41 7.78 3.23
CA MET A 222 -17.27 7.76 4.15
C MET A 222 -17.74 7.97 5.60
N LEU A 223 -18.50 9.03 5.88
CA LEU A 223 -18.92 9.38 7.26
C LEU A 223 -19.65 8.25 7.98
N LYS A 224 -20.42 7.44 7.25
CA LYS A 224 -21.18 6.31 7.81
C LYS A 224 -20.32 5.07 8.11
N ASN A 225 -19.14 4.96 7.52
CA ASN A 225 -18.41 3.70 7.48
C ASN A 225 -17.00 3.75 8.07
N VAL A 226 -16.37 4.93 8.14
CA VAL A 226 -15.04 5.08 8.74
C VAL A 226 -15.04 6.02 9.93
N THR A 227 -14.08 5.84 10.83
CA THR A 227 -13.94 6.70 12.00
C THR A 227 -13.24 8.02 11.65
N GLN A 228 -13.44 9.04 12.49
CA GLN A 228 -12.74 10.33 12.41
C GLN A 228 -11.20 10.22 12.51
N HIS A 229 -10.68 9.07 12.94
CA HIS A 229 -9.25 8.82 13.09
C HIS A 229 -8.61 8.20 11.84
N SER A 230 -9.43 7.66 10.93
CA SER A 230 -8.95 7.04 9.69
C SER A 230 -8.23 8.03 8.78
N GLY A 231 -7.28 7.52 8.00
CA GLY A 231 -6.60 8.28 6.95
C GLY A 231 -7.56 8.95 5.97
N LEU A 232 -8.56 8.21 5.47
CA LEU A 232 -9.56 8.74 4.54
C LEU A 232 -10.36 9.91 5.10
N TYR A 233 -10.83 9.83 6.35
CA TYR A 233 -11.58 10.94 6.96
C TYR A 233 -10.74 12.21 7.03
N LYS A 234 -9.51 12.09 7.55
CA LYS A 234 -8.59 13.22 7.68
C LYS A 234 -8.23 13.80 6.32
N TRP A 235 -7.93 12.95 5.35
CA TRP A 235 -7.60 13.38 3.99
C TRP A 235 -8.77 14.10 3.32
N MET A 236 -9.99 13.56 3.44
CA MET A 236 -11.19 14.16 2.82
C MET A 236 -11.52 15.51 3.47
N LEU A 237 -11.45 15.61 4.80
CA LEU A 237 -11.65 16.87 5.51
C LEU A 237 -10.62 17.93 5.08
N ASP A 238 -9.33 17.58 5.08
CA ASP A 238 -8.27 18.51 4.67
C ASP A 238 -8.40 18.92 3.20
N SER A 239 -8.83 18.00 2.33
CA SER A 239 -9.09 18.31 0.91
C SER A 239 -10.24 19.29 0.75
N TYR A 240 -11.35 19.12 1.48
CA TYR A 240 -12.45 20.09 1.49
C TYR A 240 -12.00 21.44 2.05
N ILE A 241 -11.24 21.46 3.15
CA ILE A 241 -10.71 22.71 3.71
C ILE A 241 -9.80 23.43 2.69
N ALA A 242 -8.98 22.70 1.95
CA ALA A 242 -8.03 23.27 0.99
C ALA A 242 -8.70 23.73 -0.32
N HIS A 243 -9.64 22.96 -0.86
CA HIS A 243 -10.11 23.12 -2.23
C HIS A 243 -11.57 23.53 -2.37
N TRP A 244 -12.39 23.43 -1.32
CA TRP A 244 -13.79 23.83 -1.43
C TRP A 244 -13.90 25.35 -1.61
N GLY A 245 -14.80 25.73 -2.52
CA GLY A 245 -15.29 27.10 -2.66
C GLY A 245 -16.80 27.08 -2.87
N PRO A 246 -17.50 28.23 -2.70
CA PRO A 246 -18.95 28.27 -2.80
C PRO A 246 -19.52 27.74 -4.13
N HIS A 247 -18.77 27.88 -5.23
CA HIS A 247 -19.15 27.39 -6.55
C HIS A 247 -19.18 25.86 -6.67
N THR A 248 -18.49 25.13 -5.77
CA THR A 248 -18.52 23.67 -5.76
C THR A 248 -19.94 23.15 -5.47
N ASP A 249 -20.71 23.89 -4.68
CA ASP A 249 -22.09 23.52 -4.33
C ASP A 249 -23.10 23.85 -5.45
N ASP A 250 -22.70 24.56 -6.50
CA ASP A 250 -23.58 24.87 -7.64
C ASP A 250 -23.92 23.59 -8.44
N ASP A 251 -22.94 22.69 -8.59
CA ASP A 251 -23.09 21.41 -9.30
C ASP A 251 -23.49 20.24 -8.38
N ASP A 252 -23.07 20.27 -7.11
CA ASP A 252 -23.39 19.26 -6.10
C ASP A 252 -23.81 19.91 -4.76
N PRO A 253 -25.10 20.22 -4.56
CA PRO A 253 -25.54 20.96 -3.38
C PRO A 253 -25.42 20.13 -2.09
N CYS A 254 -24.81 20.72 -1.06
CA CYS A 254 -24.69 20.09 0.25
C CYS A 254 -26.05 19.91 0.93
N LEU A 255 -26.52 18.66 1.03
CA LEU A 255 -27.70 18.32 1.81
C LEU A 255 -27.32 17.94 3.24
N LEU A 256 -27.52 18.88 4.17
CA LEU A 256 -27.32 18.65 5.59
C LEU A 256 -28.29 17.59 6.14
N ASP A 257 -27.87 16.95 7.23
CA ASP A 257 -28.72 16.04 7.98
C ASP A 257 -29.99 16.74 8.46
N SER A 258 -31.11 16.01 8.46
CA SER A 258 -32.32 16.47 9.12
C SER A 258 -32.04 16.72 10.59
N VAL A 259 -32.67 17.75 11.19
CA VAL A 259 -32.60 18.04 12.63
C VAL A 259 -32.98 16.82 13.51
N MET A 260 -33.69 15.86 12.92
CA MET A 260 -34.09 14.60 13.57
C MET A 260 -33.03 13.49 13.51
N ASN A 261 -31.92 13.68 12.78
CA ASN A 261 -30.81 12.71 12.72
C ASN A 261 -29.92 12.90 13.97
N PRO A 262 -29.85 11.92 14.89
CA PRO A 262 -29.08 12.08 16.13
C PRO A 262 -27.57 12.17 15.90
N GLU A 263 -27.05 11.61 14.80
CA GLU A 263 -25.61 11.53 14.57
C GLU A 263 -25.03 12.84 14.00
N ASN A 264 -25.84 13.63 13.29
CA ASN A 264 -25.47 14.91 12.68
C ASN A 264 -24.10 14.89 11.96
N LEU A 265 -23.75 13.77 11.31
CA LEU A 265 -22.43 13.52 10.74
C LEU A 265 -22.07 14.55 9.67
N MET A 266 -23.00 14.83 8.76
CA MET A 266 -22.79 15.79 7.68
C MET A 266 -22.67 17.22 8.22
N ALA A 267 -23.55 17.59 9.15
CA ALA A 267 -23.49 18.91 9.79
C ALA A 267 -22.17 19.11 10.56
N ASN A 268 -21.68 18.07 11.24
CA ASN A 268 -20.39 18.11 11.92
C ASN A 268 -19.23 18.25 10.92
N PHE A 269 -19.24 17.45 9.85
CA PHE A 269 -18.22 17.54 8.80
C PHE A 269 -18.16 18.94 8.18
N ILE A 270 -19.30 19.49 7.77
CA ILE A 270 -19.39 20.86 7.23
C ILE A 270 -18.94 21.90 8.26
N TYR A 271 -19.32 21.75 9.54
CA TYR A 271 -18.84 22.64 10.59
C TYR A 271 -17.31 22.62 10.71
N GLN A 272 -16.67 21.45 10.68
CA GLN A 272 -15.20 21.35 10.70
C GLN A 272 -14.58 21.96 9.44
N THR A 273 -15.17 21.70 8.26
CA THR A 273 -14.73 22.29 6.99
C THR A 273 -14.78 23.82 7.05
N MET A 274 -15.91 24.40 7.46
CA MET A 274 -16.08 25.86 7.55
C MET A 274 -15.13 26.47 8.60
N LYS A 275 -14.94 25.79 9.73
CA LYS A 275 -13.96 26.21 10.74
C LYS A 275 -12.54 26.20 10.18
N GLY A 276 -12.18 25.19 9.41
CA GLY A 276 -10.89 25.09 8.72
C GLY A 276 -10.70 26.18 7.67
N ILE A 277 -11.72 26.43 6.85
CA ILE A 277 -11.70 27.51 5.84
C ILE A 277 -11.51 28.88 6.50
N ALA A 278 -12.18 29.16 7.61
CA ALA A 278 -12.09 30.43 8.31
C ALA A 278 -10.69 30.75 8.89
N VAL A 279 -9.85 29.72 9.08
CA VAL A 279 -8.47 29.87 9.57
C VAL A 279 -7.42 29.55 8.49
N ARG A 280 -7.85 29.16 7.29
CA ARG A 280 -6.98 28.95 6.14
C ARG A 280 -6.36 30.30 5.78
N ASP A 281 -5.05 30.34 5.59
CA ASP A 281 -4.35 31.57 5.21
C ASP A 281 -4.95 32.10 3.89
N GLU A 282 -5.44 33.35 3.89
CA GLU A 282 -6.06 33.97 2.70
C GLU A 282 -5.06 34.07 1.52
N ALA A 283 -3.76 33.99 1.81
CA ALA A 283 -2.69 33.95 0.82
C ALA A 283 -2.45 32.56 0.19
N HIS A 284 -3.18 31.52 0.62
CA HIS A 284 -3.15 30.22 -0.04
C HIS A 284 -3.82 30.36 -1.41
N ASP A 285 -3.01 30.57 -2.45
CA ASP A 285 -3.46 30.46 -3.83
C ASP A 285 -3.98 29.03 -4.03
N PRO A 286 -5.28 28.83 -4.33
CA PRO A 286 -5.83 27.50 -4.61
C PRO A 286 -5.11 26.79 -5.77
N ASN A 287 -4.39 27.56 -6.61
CA ASN A 287 -3.58 27.06 -7.71
C ASN A 287 -2.13 26.74 -7.30
N ASP A 288 -1.64 27.23 -6.15
CA ASP A 288 -0.33 26.85 -5.60
C ASP A 288 -0.48 25.59 -4.73
N LEU A 289 -0.60 24.46 -5.43
CA LEU A 289 -0.73 23.16 -4.80
C LEU A 289 0.55 22.73 -4.06
N SER A 290 1.69 23.41 -4.25
CA SER A 290 3.02 22.91 -3.86
C SER A 290 3.18 22.60 -2.38
N ASP A 291 2.41 23.30 -1.52
CA ASP A 291 2.39 23.06 -0.06
C ASP A 291 1.09 22.40 0.46
N CYS A 292 0.09 22.06 -0.38
CA CYS A 292 -1.11 21.36 0.13
C CYS A 292 -0.72 20.00 0.70
N SER A 293 -1.07 19.78 1.97
CA SER A 293 -0.91 18.49 2.62
C SER A 293 -1.67 17.39 1.89
N CYS A 294 -2.90 17.68 1.48
CA CYS A 294 -3.80 16.80 0.75
C CYS A 294 -3.24 16.30 -0.60
N CYS A 295 -2.54 17.16 -1.34
CA CYS A 295 -2.00 16.87 -2.67
C CYS A 295 -0.57 16.32 -2.63
N ASN A 296 0.26 16.84 -1.72
CA ASN A 296 1.72 16.65 -1.75
C ASN A 296 2.31 15.98 -0.50
N LYS A 297 1.50 15.73 0.53
CA LYS A 297 1.94 15.08 1.79
C LYS A 297 1.03 13.89 2.13
N ILE A 298 0.72 13.05 1.13
CA ILE A 298 -0.23 11.94 1.29
C ILE A 298 0.13 10.95 2.41
N CYS A 299 1.42 10.79 2.71
CA CYS A 299 1.88 9.93 3.80
C CYS A 299 1.40 10.39 5.19
N GLU A 300 1.00 11.64 5.38
CA GLU A 300 0.36 12.12 6.61
C GLU A 300 -0.95 11.36 6.91
N TYR A 301 -1.57 10.78 5.88
CA TYR A 301 -2.83 10.05 5.96
C TYR A 301 -2.65 8.53 5.84
N HIS A 302 -1.42 8.05 5.64
CA HIS A 302 -1.12 6.62 5.42
C HIS A 302 -0.94 5.80 6.70
N GLU A 303 -1.12 6.40 7.89
CA GLU A 303 -1.07 5.68 9.17
C GLU A 303 0.23 4.88 9.32
N HIS A 304 1.38 5.56 9.20
CA HIS A 304 2.69 4.95 9.40
C HIS A 304 3.01 4.79 10.89
N GLU A 305 3.42 3.59 11.29
CA GLU A 305 3.74 3.28 12.69
C GLU A 305 5.15 3.72 13.09
N SER A 306 6.09 3.70 12.13
CA SER A 306 7.48 4.04 12.37
C SER A 306 8.14 4.60 11.10
N LYS A 307 9.29 5.23 11.28
CA LYS A 307 10.09 5.73 10.17
C LYS A 307 10.61 4.58 9.31
N GLU A 308 11.03 3.49 9.94
CA GLU A 308 11.56 2.29 9.28
C GLU A 308 10.49 1.64 8.40
N GLU A 309 9.25 1.54 8.90
CA GLU A 309 8.11 1.06 8.13
C GLU A 309 7.80 1.98 6.95
N TRP A 310 7.78 3.30 7.17
CA TRP A 310 7.62 4.27 6.10
C TRP A 310 8.72 4.13 5.03
N GLU A 311 9.99 3.99 5.41
CA GLU A 311 11.11 3.83 4.47
C GLU A 311 10.96 2.57 3.61
N ALA A 312 10.45 1.49 4.19
CA ALA A 312 10.21 0.22 3.50
C ALA A 312 9.02 0.29 2.52
N THR A 313 7.94 1.02 2.86
CA THR A 313 6.70 1.00 2.07
C THR A 313 6.48 2.22 1.17
N CYS A 314 6.80 3.42 1.66
CA CYS A 314 6.51 4.68 0.98
C CYS A 314 7.76 5.53 0.67
N GLY A 315 8.85 5.37 1.43
CA GLY A 315 10.06 6.19 1.32
C GLY A 315 10.85 5.99 0.03
N GLN A 316 10.56 4.93 -0.72
CA GLN A 316 11.18 4.67 -2.03
C GLN A 316 10.59 5.55 -3.15
N TYR A 317 9.40 6.11 -2.96
CA TYR A 317 8.77 6.95 -3.99
C TYR A 317 9.32 8.38 -3.94
N LYS A 318 9.78 8.89 -5.09
CA LYS A 318 10.38 10.23 -5.24
C LYS A 318 9.54 11.39 -4.68
N ARG A 319 8.22 11.26 -4.65
CA ARG A 319 7.28 12.30 -4.18
C ARG A 319 6.77 12.08 -2.76
N SER A 320 7.11 10.96 -2.13
CA SER A 320 6.71 10.70 -0.74
C SER A 320 7.54 11.53 0.22
N LYS A 321 6.87 12.11 1.21
CA LYS A 321 7.50 12.84 2.32
C LYS A 321 7.24 12.07 3.62
N LEU A 322 8.24 12.03 4.50
CA LEU A 322 8.08 11.44 5.83
C LEU A 322 7.04 12.25 6.62
N PRO A 323 6.04 11.62 7.26
CA PRO A 323 5.05 12.32 8.06
C PRO A 323 5.68 13.17 9.16
N ALA A 324 5.07 14.30 9.49
CA ALA A 324 5.54 15.22 10.52
C ALA A 324 5.61 14.53 11.90
N SER A 325 4.66 13.65 12.19
CA SER A 325 4.61 12.84 13.43
C SER A 325 5.85 11.98 13.63
N LEU A 326 6.48 11.51 12.55
CA LEU A 326 7.65 10.63 12.58
C LEU A 326 8.98 11.39 12.40
N SER A 327 8.92 12.67 12.05
CA SER A 327 10.11 13.52 11.85
C SER A 327 10.72 14.06 13.15
N GLY A 328 10.02 13.90 14.29
CA GLY A 328 10.33 14.53 15.59
C GLY A 328 11.14 13.69 16.60
N THR A 329 11.43 12.41 16.34
CA THR A 329 12.22 11.55 17.25
C THR A 329 13.72 11.85 17.13
N LYS A 330 14.14 13.02 17.63
CA LYS A 330 15.53 13.20 18.06
C LYS A 330 15.76 12.21 19.21
N GLN A 331 16.57 11.18 18.97
CA GLN A 331 17.16 10.37 20.03
C GLN A 331 17.70 11.32 21.11
N ARG A 332 17.06 11.35 22.28
CA ARG A 332 17.68 11.87 23.48
C ARG A 332 18.84 10.92 23.77
N LYS A 333 20.05 11.32 23.37
CA LYS A 333 21.28 10.76 23.90
C LYS A 333 21.27 11.08 25.40
N THR A 334 20.95 10.09 26.22
CA THR A 334 21.35 10.06 27.63
C THR A 334 22.68 9.37 27.75
#